data_AF-A0A954S9R6-F1
#
_entry.id   AF-A0A954S9R6-F1
#
_cell.length_a   1.000
_cell.length_b   1.000
_cell.length_c   1.000
_cell.angle_alpha   90.00
_cell.angle_beta   90.00
_cell.angle_gamma   90.00
#
_symmetry.space_group_name_H-M   'P 1'
#
loop_
_entity.id
_entity.type
_entity.pdbx_description
1 polymer ?
#
loop_
_entity_poly.entity_id
_entity_poly.type
_entity_poly.pdbx_seq_one_letter_code
_entity_poly.pdbx_strand_id
1 'polypeptide(L)'
;MSDPQIHKTVFLIAIAVFTAITTYTDLRWRKIFNKVTVPMWATGWIYQGIFFQTDGLLHGLYGFLVGFGIFFVLWMIGSAGGGDVKLMGALSVWLGAGLTLKVILASLIFVIMGTLAVVIGGILKNGWRKTRARYSKRETVAGKGRRAVTETLEQRSKRRVMAFAMPVALATWSILLLFPAQW
;
A
#
# COMPACT_ATOMS: atom_id res chain seq x y z
N MET A 1 12.95 31.77 -5.15
CA MET A 1 14.03 30.84 -4.75
C MET A 1 13.62 30.22 -3.42
N SER A 2 12.79 29.18 -3.45
CA SER A 2 12.44 28.42 -2.26
C SER A 2 13.63 27.53 -1.89
N ASP A 3 14.09 27.65 -0.65
CA ASP A 3 15.22 26.87 -0.12
C ASP A 3 15.06 25.37 -0.43
N PRO A 4 16.12 24.67 -0.86
CA PRO A 4 16.11 23.22 -1.11
C PRO A 4 15.65 22.38 0.10
N GLN A 5 15.63 22.96 1.29
CA GLN A 5 15.18 22.29 2.51
C GLN A 5 13.65 22.32 2.70
N ILE A 6 12.96 23.32 2.15
CA ILE A 6 11.53 23.51 2.38
C ILE A 6 10.73 22.40 1.70
N HIS A 7 11.01 22.11 0.42
CA HIS A 7 10.27 21.09 -0.31
C HIS A 7 10.45 19.70 0.34
N LYS A 8 11.68 19.35 0.76
CA LYS A 8 11.98 18.09 1.47
C LYS A 8 11.23 17.98 2.78
N THR A 9 11.18 19.06 3.56
CA THR A 9 10.47 19.08 4.84
C THR A 9 8.97 18.89 4.64
N VAL A 10 8.37 19.62 3.69
CA VAL A 10 6.95 19.48 3.35
C VAL A 10 6.63 18.06 2.91
N PHE A 11 7.46 17.50 2.02
CA PHE A 11 7.33 16.13 1.53
C PHE A 11 7.39 15.08 2.65
N LEU A 12 8.40 15.16 3.52
CA LEU A 12 8.55 14.23 4.65
C LEU A 12 7.39 14.31 5.63
N ILE A 13 6.95 15.52 5.98
CA ILE A 13 5.82 15.71 6.89
C ILE A 13 4.55 15.14 6.27
N ALA A 14 4.29 15.43 4.99
CA ALA A 14 3.10 14.93 4.30
C ALA A 14 3.08 13.40 4.24
N ILE A 15 4.19 12.76 3.86
CA ILE A 15 4.29 11.30 3.83
C ILE A 15 4.18 10.70 5.23
N ALA A 16 4.81 11.32 6.24
CA ALA A 16 4.76 10.83 7.61
C ALA A 16 3.34 10.85 8.16
N VAL A 17 2.65 11.98 8.04
CA VAL A 17 1.27 12.14 8.48
C VAL A 17 0.36 11.17 7.72
N PHE A 18 0.49 11.09 6.40
CA PHE A 18 -0.34 10.21 5.59
C PHE A 18 -0.12 8.73 5.91
N THR A 19 1.13 8.27 5.99
CA THR A 19 1.46 6.87 6.31
C THR A 19 1.05 6.52 7.74
N ALA A 20 1.20 7.43 8.70
CA ALA A 20 0.72 7.21 10.08
C ALA A 20 -0.80 7.07 10.15
N ILE A 21 -1.56 7.98 9.52
CA ILE A 21 -3.02 7.94 9.53
C ILE A 21 -3.54 6.70 8.79
N THR A 22 -3.00 6.41 7.61
CA THR A 22 -3.42 5.23 6.83
C THR A 22 -3.05 3.93 7.52
N THR A 23 -1.87 3.84 8.13
CA THR A 23 -1.48 2.68 8.94
C THR A 23 -2.42 2.52 10.14
N TYR A 24 -2.64 3.58 10.92
CA TYR A 24 -3.54 3.53 12.07
C TYR A 24 -4.97 3.14 11.68
N THR A 25 -5.51 3.72 10.61
CA THR A 25 -6.87 3.43 10.16
C THR A 25 -7.01 2.03 9.58
N ASP A 26 -5.99 1.53 8.88
CA ASP A 26 -5.95 0.16 8.36
C ASP A 26 -5.80 -0.89 9.48
N LEU A 27 -5.03 -0.60 10.54
CA LEU A 27 -4.94 -1.47 11.72
C LEU A 27 -6.24 -1.50 12.51
N ARG A 28 -6.82 -0.32 12.78
CA ARG A 28 -7.97 -0.20 13.68
C ARG A 28 -9.28 -0.63 13.01
N TRP A 29 -9.51 -0.22 11.77
CA TRP A 29 -10.79 -0.42 11.09
C TRP A 29 -10.67 -1.22 9.78
N ARG A 30 -9.46 -1.60 9.34
CA ARG A 30 -9.22 -2.28 8.05
C ARG A 30 -9.88 -1.58 6.87
N LYS A 31 -9.98 -0.25 6.96
CA LYS A 31 -10.63 0.63 6.00
C LYS A 31 -9.75 1.85 5.80
N ILE A 32 -9.49 2.15 4.53
CA ILE A 32 -8.76 3.35 4.11
C ILE A 32 -9.82 4.36 3.68
N PHE A 33 -9.93 5.46 4.43
CA PHE A 33 -10.97 6.47 4.23
C PHE A 33 -10.62 7.41 3.08
N ASN A 34 -11.58 7.63 2.18
CA ASN A 34 -11.45 8.62 1.10
C ASN A 34 -11.15 10.02 1.61
N LYS A 35 -11.66 10.36 2.81
CA LYS A 35 -11.43 11.67 3.46
C LYS A 35 -9.95 11.97 3.71
N VAL A 36 -9.07 10.96 3.72
CA VAL A 36 -7.62 11.14 3.90
C VAL A 36 -6.90 11.01 2.56
N THR A 37 -7.28 10.03 1.73
CA THR A 37 -6.62 9.78 0.45
C THR A 37 -6.90 10.85 -0.60
N VAL A 38 -8.12 11.41 -0.64
CA VAL A 38 -8.48 12.45 -1.62
C VAL A 38 -7.72 13.75 -1.36
N PRO A 39 -7.68 14.29 -0.12
CA PRO A 39 -6.84 15.45 0.16
C PRO A 39 -5.38 15.19 -0.15
N MET A 40 -4.83 14.03 0.28
CA MET A 40 -3.43 13.69 0.00
C MET A 40 -3.13 13.71 -1.50
N TRP A 41 -3.98 13.07 -2.31
CA TRP A 41 -3.86 13.09 -3.77
C TRP A 41 -3.89 14.52 -4.33
N ALA A 42 -4.88 15.34 -3.92
CA ALA A 42 -5.01 16.72 -4.39
C ALA A 42 -3.80 17.59 -4.01
N THR A 43 -3.37 17.50 -2.75
CA THR A 43 -2.20 18.24 -2.25
C THR A 43 -0.89 17.80 -2.92
N GLY A 44 -0.80 16.56 -3.40
CA GLY A 44 0.36 16.07 -4.16
C GLY A 44 0.51 16.78 -5.50
N TRP A 45 -0.59 17.02 -6.21
CA TRP A 45 -0.56 17.78 -7.47
C TRP A 45 -0.17 19.25 -7.24
N ILE A 46 -0.69 19.85 -6.16
CA ILE A 46 -0.33 21.21 -5.76
C ILE A 46 1.17 21.28 -5.43
N TYR A 47 1.69 20.31 -4.67
CA TYR A 47 3.11 20.22 -4.35
C TYR A 47 3.97 20.10 -5.62
N GLN A 48 3.62 19.19 -6.53
CA GLN A 48 4.34 19.00 -7.80
C GLN A 48 4.34 20.28 -8.65
N GLY A 49 3.18 20.95 -8.77
CA GLY A 49 3.05 22.18 -9.53
C GLY A 49 3.81 23.37 -8.93
N ILE A 50 3.83 23.51 -7.60
CA ILE A 50 4.51 24.63 -6.93
C ILE A 50 6.03 24.47 -6.96
N PHE A 51 6.54 23.29 -6.61
CA PHE A 51 7.99 23.09 -6.40
C PHE A 51 8.74 22.67 -7.66
N PHE A 52 8.10 21.93 -8.56
CA PHE A 52 8.74 21.31 -9.72
C PHE A 52 8.08 21.71 -11.06
N GLN A 53 7.13 22.64 -11.03
CA GLN A 53 6.42 23.19 -12.20
C GLN A 53 5.85 22.09 -13.12
N THR A 54 6.05 22.21 -14.44
CA THR A 54 5.51 21.30 -15.45
C THR A 54 6.15 19.92 -15.40
N ASP A 55 7.45 19.85 -15.14
CA ASP A 55 8.18 18.59 -15.05
C ASP A 55 7.72 17.78 -13.84
N GLY A 56 7.48 18.46 -12.71
CA GLY A 56 6.85 17.88 -11.53
C GLY A 56 5.48 17.28 -11.79
N LEU A 57 4.64 17.99 -12.53
CA LEU A 57 3.29 17.49 -12.88
C LEU A 57 3.38 16.22 -13.74
N LEU A 58 4.31 16.16 -14.70
CA LEU A 58 4.55 14.94 -15.48
C LEU A 58 5.06 13.80 -14.58
N HIS A 59 6.02 14.09 -13.70
CA HIS A 59 6.53 13.11 -12.74
C HIS A 59 5.44 12.57 -11.80
N GLY A 60 4.57 13.45 -11.30
CA GLY A 60 3.40 13.10 -10.48
C GLY A 60 2.37 12.28 -11.27
N LEU A 61 2.16 12.60 -12.55
CA LEU A 61 1.27 11.84 -13.44
C LEU A 61 1.78 10.44 -13.71
N TYR A 62 3.06 10.27 -14.06
CA TYR A 62 3.64 8.95 -14.21
C TYR A 62 3.62 8.17 -12.89
N GLY A 63 3.89 8.83 -11.76
CA GLY A 63 3.74 8.24 -10.43
C GLY A 63 2.32 7.74 -10.19
N PHE A 64 1.32 8.58 -10.42
CA PHE A 64 -0.08 8.22 -10.30
C PHE A 64 -0.44 7.04 -11.20
N LEU A 65 -0.10 7.08 -12.48
CA LEU A 65 -0.40 5.99 -13.42
C LEU A 65 0.25 4.67 -13.03
N VAL A 66 1.50 4.70 -12.55
CA VAL A 66 2.18 3.49 -12.08
C VAL A 66 1.51 2.97 -10.81
N GLY A 67 1.36 3.80 -9.77
CA GLY A 67 0.81 3.37 -8.49
C GLY A 67 -0.67 3.01 -8.55
N PHE A 68 -1.50 3.94 -9.03
CA PHE A 68 -2.93 3.71 -9.20
C PHE A 68 -3.19 2.64 -10.26
N GLY A 69 -2.54 2.70 -11.43
CA GLY A 69 -2.81 1.78 -12.53
C GLY A 69 -2.48 0.33 -12.18
N ILE A 70 -1.32 0.06 -11.58
CA ILE A 70 -0.95 -1.31 -11.15
C ILE A 70 -1.98 -1.83 -10.14
N PHE A 71 -2.29 -1.05 -9.10
CA PHE A 71 -3.22 -1.50 -8.06
C PHE A 71 -4.67 -1.58 -8.56
N PHE A 72 -5.06 -0.72 -9.50
CA PHE A 72 -6.37 -0.76 -10.13
C PHE A 72 -6.54 -2.04 -10.95
N VAL A 73 -5.53 -2.45 -11.72
CA VAL A 73 -5.53 -3.74 -12.43
C VAL A 73 -5.61 -4.90 -11.45
N LEU A 74 -4.82 -4.89 -10.37
CA LEU A 74 -4.90 -5.91 -9.32
C LEU A 74 -6.29 -5.94 -8.64
N TRP A 75 -6.92 -4.79 -8.44
CA TRP A 75 -8.27 -4.71 -7.90
C TRP A 75 -9.32 -5.27 -8.86
N MET A 76 -9.20 -5.01 -10.17
CA MET A 76 -10.09 -5.58 -11.20
C MET A 76 -9.99 -7.11 -11.28
N ILE A 77 -8.76 -7.65 -11.16
CA ILE A 77 -8.52 -9.11 -11.10
C ILE A 77 -9.00 -9.69 -9.75
N GLY A 78 -9.30 -8.82 -8.78
CA GLY A 78 -9.76 -9.20 -7.47
C GLY A 78 -8.64 -9.72 -6.57
N SER A 79 -7.38 -9.34 -6.77
CA SER A 79 -6.28 -9.69 -5.87
C SER A 79 -6.02 -8.62 -4.81
N ALA A 80 -6.24 -7.34 -5.12
CA ALA A 80 -6.07 -6.21 -4.20
C ALA A 80 -7.43 -5.64 -3.70
N GLY A 81 -7.42 -4.96 -2.55
CA GLY A 81 -8.59 -4.25 -2.03
C GLY A 81 -8.70 -2.83 -2.61
N GLY A 82 -9.92 -2.31 -2.77
CA GLY A 82 -10.13 -0.94 -3.28
C GLY A 82 -9.54 0.17 -2.40
N GLY A 83 -9.24 -0.13 -1.12
CA GLY A 83 -8.49 0.78 -0.25
C GLY A 83 -7.01 0.90 -0.66
N ASP A 84 -6.41 -0.22 -1.05
CA ASP A 84 -4.99 -0.32 -1.42
C ASP A 84 -4.72 0.51 -2.68
N VAL A 85 -5.65 0.48 -3.65
CA VAL A 85 -5.62 1.33 -4.86
C VAL A 85 -5.62 2.82 -4.53
N LYS A 86 -6.44 3.23 -3.56
CA LYS A 86 -6.57 4.65 -3.18
C LYS A 86 -5.33 5.13 -2.43
N LEU A 87 -4.78 4.29 -1.55
CA LEU A 87 -3.54 4.60 -0.83
C LEU A 87 -2.39 4.77 -1.81
N MET A 88 -2.18 3.79 -2.70
CA MET A 88 -1.10 3.85 -3.66
C MET A 88 -1.30 4.98 -4.67
N GLY A 89 -2.52 5.22 -5.15
CA GLY A 89 -2.81 6.35 -6.03
C GLY A 89 -2.46 7.70 -5.41
N ALA A 90 -2.83 7.92 -4.15
CA ALA A 90 -2.52 9.17 -3.45
C ALA A 90 -1.01 9.31 -3.15
N LEU A 91 -0.37 8.26 -2.64
CA LEU A 91 1.05 8.27 -2.27
C LEU A 91 1.95 8.48 -3.50
N SER A 92 1.58 7.90 -4.64
CA SER A 92 2.45 7.86 -5.82
C SER A 92 2.58 9.21 -6.54
N VAL A 93 1.60 10.11 -6.39
CA VAL A 93 1.71 11.50 -6.91
C VAL A 93 2.86 12.24 -6.23
N TRP A 94 3.05 12.01 -4.92
CA TRP A 94 4.11 12.63 -4.14
C TRP A 94 5.47 12.01 -4.47
N LEU A 95 5.53 10.69 -4.51
CA LEU A 95 6.77 9.95 -4.76
C LEU A 95 7.27 10.09 -6.22
N GLY A 96 6.37 10.26 -7.18
CA GLY A 96 6.68 10.15 -8.60
C GLY A 96 6.97 8.69 -9.01
N ALA A 97 7.14 8.45 -10.32
CA ALA A 97 7.21 7.09 -10.87
C ALA A 97 8.37 6.25 -10.32
N GLY A 98 9.57 6.82 -10.24
CA GLY A 98 10.78 6.09 -9.84
C GLY A 98 10.72 5.57 -8.40
N LEU A 99 10.37 6.44 -7.44
CA LEU A 99 10.22 6.04 -6.04
C LEU A 99 8.99 5.16 -5.83
N THR A 100 7.88 5.42 -6.54
CA THR A 100 6.68 4.57 -6.48
C THR A 100 7.00 3.12 -6.80
N LEU A 101 7.72 2.86 -7.90
CA LEU A 101 8.08 1.50 -8.30
C LEU A 101 8.94 0.81 -7.23
N LYS A 102 9.92 1.52 -6.67
CA LYS A 102 10.77 1.01 -5.58
C LYS A 102 9.95 0.68 -4.33
N VAL A 103 9.00 1.55 -3.96
CA VAL A 103 8.11 1.31 -2.81
C VAL A 103 7.22 0.10 -3.05
N ILE A 104 6.66 -0.07 -4.25
CA ILE A 104 5.86 -1.25 -4.60
C ILE A 104 6.70 -2.52 -4.44
N LEU A 105 7.90 -2.57 -5.04
CA LEU A 105 8.78 -3.73 -4.96
C LEU A 105 9.22 -4.02 -3.52
N ALA A 106 9.63 -3.00 -2.77
CA ALA A 106 10.02 -3.15 -1.38
C ALA A 106 8.84 -3.62 -0.51
N SER A 107 7.62 -3.10 -0.74
CA SER A 107 6.42 -3.51 0.00
C SER A 107 6.09 -4.99 -0.21
N LEU A 108 6.32 -5.51 -1.43
CA LEU A 108 6.13 -6.93 -1.72
C LEU A 108 7.09 -7.80 -0.89
N ILE A 109 8.35 -7.39 -0.77
CA ILE A 109 9.35 -8.08 0.07
C ILE A 109 8.90 -8.08 1.53
N PHE A 110 8.44 -6.94 2.07
CA PHE A 110 7.92 -6.86 3.43
C PHE A 110 6.70 -7.75 3.66
N VAL A 111 5.77 -7.83 2.69
CA VAL A 111 4.60 -8.72 2.76
C VAL A 111 5.05 -10.19 2.82
N ILE A 112 6.01 -10.58 1.98
CA ILE A 112 6.54 -11.95 1.94
C ILE A 112 7.22 -12.29 3.27
N MET A 113 8.12 -11.43 3.75
CA MET A 113 8.82 -11.63 5.03
C MET A 113 7.83 -11.70 6.21
N GLY A 114 6.86 -10.80 6.27
CA GLY A 114 5.85 -10.80 7.33
C GLY A 114 5.00 -12.07 7.32
N THR A 115 4.63 -12.56 6.12
CA THR A 115 3.88 -13.82 5.98
C THR A 115 4.71 -15.02 6.43
N LEU A 116 5.98 -15.09 6.02
CA LEU A 116 6.91 -16.14 6.44
C LEU A 116 7.12 -16.14 7.95
N ALA A 117 7.33 -14.97 8.56
CA ALA A 117 7.49 -14.84 10.00
C ALA A 117 6.27 -15.34 10.79
N VAL A 118 5.06 -15.02 10.33
CA VAL A 118 3.81 -15.51 10.95
C VAL A 118 3.68 -17.03 10.81
N VAL A 119 4.01 -17.58 9.63
CA VAL A 119 3.96 -19.04 9.40
C VAL A 119 4.98 -19.77 10.28
N ILE A 120 6.24 -19.34 10.27
CA ILE A 120 7.32 -19.94 11.05
C ILE A 120 7.04 -19.80 12.56
N GLY A 121 6.65 -18.61 13.02
CA GLY A 121 6.27 -18.39 14.42
C GLY A 121 5.07 -19.24 14.85
N GLY A 122 4.10 -19.46 13.95
CA GLY A 122 2.97 -20.36 14.17
C GLY A 122 3.38 -21.83 14.28
N ILE A 123 4.38 -22.26 13.49
CA ILE A 123 4.93 -23.62 13.54
C ILE A 123 5.73 -23.81 14.85
N LEU A 124 6.57 -22.85 15.22
CA LEU A 124 7.42 -22.89 16.42
C LEU A 124 6.61 -22.86 17.72
N LYS A 125 5.57 -22.01 17.82
CA LYS A 125 4.79 -21.85 19.05
C LYS A 125 3.77 -22.97 19.30
N ASN A 126 3.22 -23.61 18.26
CA ASN A 126 2.04 -24.47 18.39
C ASN A 126 2.22 -25.95 18.03
N GLY A 127 3.45 -26.44 17.77
CA GLY A 127 3.77 -27.87 17.64
C GLY A 127 2.65 -28.70 17.00
N TRP A 128 2.48 -28.57 15.68
CA TRP A 128 1.62 -29.37 14.77
C TRP A 128 0.13 -29.66 15.13
N ARG A 129 -0.40 -29.39 16.33
CA ARG A 129 -1.68 -29.98 16.76
C ARG A 129 -2.95 -29.20 16.38
N LYS A 130 -2.84 -28.07 15.68
CA LYS A 130 -4.01 -27.31 15.15
C LYS A 130 -3.86 -26.74 13.73
N THR A 131 -2.79 -27.07 12.99
CA THR A 131 -2.61 -26.59 11.61
C THR A 131 -3.46 -27.36 10.61
N ARG A 132 -3.84 -28.61 10.91
CA ARG A 132 -4.70 -29.43 10.03
C ARG A 132 -6.14 -28.89 9.89
N ALA A 133 -6.72 -28.31 10.94
CA ALA A 133 -8.13 -27.90 10.94
C ALA A 133 -8.44 -26.61 10.15
N ARG A 134 -7.44 -25.75 9.86
CA ARG A 134 -7.63 -24.53 9.05
C ARG A 134 -7.21 -24.67 7.59
N TYR A 135 -6.35 -25.63 7.25
CA TYR A 135 -5.94 -25.91 5.86
C TYR A 135 -6.78 -27.02 5.19
N SER A 136 -7.43 -27.92 5.95
CA SER A 136 -8.34 -28.95 5.44
C SER A 136 -9.67 -28.41 4.87
N LYS A 137 -9.94 -27.11 4.92
CA LYS A 137 -11.04 -26.48 4.16
C LYS A 137 -10.58 -25.87 2.83
N ARG A 138 -9.47 -26.38 2.28
CA ARG A 138 -8.90 -25.98 0.98
C ARG A 138 -9.01 -27.08 -0.08
N GLU A 139 -9.39 -28.32 0.25
CA GLU A 139 -9.50 -29.43 -0.71
C GLU A 139 -10.89 -29.61 -1.35
N THR A 140 -11.96 -29.01 -0.83
CA THR A 140 -13.31 -29.16 -1.42
C THR A 140 -13.71 -28.11 -2.45
N VAL A 141 -12.83 -27.16 -2.82
CA VAL A 141 -13.15 -26.08 -3.79
C VAL A 141 -12.32 -26.15 -5.07
N ALA A 142 -11.50 -27.19 -5.25
CA ALA A 142 -10.81 -27.47 -6.52
C ALA A 142 -11.76 -28.00 -7.62
N GLY A 143 -13.04 -28.23 -7.32
CA GLY A 143 -14.02 -28.79 -8.25
C GLY A 143 -15.36 -28.07 -8.19
N LYS A 144 -15.46 -26.85 -8.70
CA LYS A 144 -16.66 -26.32 -9.37
C LYS A 144 -16.37 -24.93 -9.92
N GLY A 145 -16.53 -24.81 -11.23
CA GLY A 145 -16.26 -23.60 -12.00
C GLY A 145 -17.06 -22.38 -11.53
N ARG A 146 -16.55 -21.22 -11.97
CA ARG A 146 -17.25 -19.93 -12.14
C ARG A 146 -18.56 -19.81 -11.35
N ARG A 147 -18.48 -19.15 -10.20
CA ARG A 147 -19.50 -18.19 -9.76
C ARG A 147 -18.81 -17.16 -8.89
N ALA A 148 -18.85 -15.92 -9.36
CA ALA A 148 -18.57 -14.73 -8.57
C ALA A 148 -19.53 -14.74 -7.37
N VAL A 149 -19.11 -15.38 -6.28
CA VAL A 149 -19.78 -15.24 -5.00
C VAL A 149 -19.51 -13.81 -4.59
N THR A 150 -20.57 -13.02 -4.51
CA THR A 150 -20.55 -11.68 -3.93
C THR A 150 -20.28 -11.86 -2.42
N GLU A 151 -19.04 -12.19 -2.07
CA GLU A 151 -18.60 -12.18 -0.70
C GLU A 151 -18.76 -10.74 -0.22
N THR A 152 -19.67 -10.52 0.72
CA THR A 152 -19.82 -9.23 1.40
C THR A 152 -18.44 -8.74 1.84
N LEU A 153 -18.08 -7.51 1.46
CA LEU A 153 -16.76 -6.88 1.68
C LEU A 153 -16.24 -7.04 3.13
N GLU A 154 -17.16 -7.21 4.08
CA GLU A 154 -16.91 -7.50 5.49
C GLU A 154 -16.21 -8.85 5.76
N GLN A 155 -16.58 -9.92 5.07
CA GLN A 155 -15.96 -11.25 5.23
C GLN A 155 -14.54 -11.27 4.66
N ARG A 156 -14.31 -10.54 3.56
CA ARG A 156 -12.97 -10.37 2.96
C ARG A 156 -12.06 -9.51 3.84
N SER A 157 -12.62 -8.47 4.47
CA SER A 157 -11.91 -7.63 5.45
C SER A 157 -11.43 -8.44 6.67
N LYS A 158 -12.28 -9.31 7.23
CA LYS A 158 -11.92 -10.16 8.40
C LYS A 158 -10.82 -11.18 8.12
N ARG A 159 -10.67 -11.65 6.88
CA ARG A 159 -9.66 -12.67 6.51
C ARG A 159 -8.27 -12.13 6.16
N ARG A 160 -8.09 -10.82 6.00
CA ARG A 160 -6.74 -10.25 5.74
C ARG A 160 -5.83 -10.50 6.94
N VAL A 161 -4.76 -11.26 6.69
CA VAL A 161 -3.74 -11.65 7.69
C VAL A 161 -2.88 -10.45 8.07
N MET A 162 -2.71 -9.48 7.16
CA MET A 162 -2.01 -8.21 7.42
C MET A 162 -2.74 -7.03 6.77
N ALA A 163 -2.65 -5.88 7.43
CA ALA A 163 -3.10 -4.58 6.94
C ALA A 163 -2.08 -4.12 5.88
N PHE A 164 -2.53 -3.83 4.64
CA PHE A 164 -1.65 -3.52 3.50
C PHE A 164 -0.88 -2.20 3.71
N ALA A 165 -1.41 -1.27 4.51
CA ALA A 165 -0.75 0.00 4.78
C ALA A 165 0.59 -0.16 5.54
N MET A 166 0.72 -1.19 6.39
CA MET A 166 1.95 -1.41 7.18
C MET A 166 3.17 -1.71 6.31
N PRO A 167 3.14 -2.75 5.43
CA PRO A 167 4.25 -3.01 4.52
C PRO A 167 4.60 -1.83 3.62
N VAL A 168 3.60 -1.07 3.15
CA VAL A 168 3.82 0.11 2.32
C VAL A 168 4.50 1.23 3.11
N ALA A 169 4.08 1.48 4.34
CA ALA A 169 4.71 2.48 5.21
C ALA A 169 6.17 2.11 5.48
N LEU A 170 6.45 0.86 5.88
CA LEU A 170 7.81 0.38 6.09
C LEU A 170 8.66 0.52 4.83
N ALA A 171 8.13 0.08 3.67
CA ALA A 171 8.81 0.20 2.39
C ALA A 171 9.12 1.65 2.02
N THR A 172 8.16 2.55 2.23
CA THR A 172 8.32 3.98 1.92
C THR A 172 9.45 4.57 2.76
N TRP A 173 9.42 4.37 4.09
CA TRP A 173 10.46 4.88 4.97
C TRP A 173 11.83 4.25 4.70
N SER A 174 11.90 2.94 4.45
CA SER A 174 13.16 2.28 4.06
C SER A 174 13.73 2.87 2.77
N ILE A 175 12.91 3.08 1.74
CA ILE A 175 13.38 3.66 0.47
C ILE A 175 13.81 5.11 0.63
N LEU A 176 13.07 5.92 1.41
CA LEU A 176 13.44 7.32 1.64
C LEU A 176 14.78 7.45 2.39
N LEU A 177 15.03 6.57 3.36
CA LEU A 177 16.29 6.52 4.10
C LEU A 177 17.47 6.00 3.27
N LEU A 178 17.23 5.02 2.39
CA LEU A 178 18.27 4.44 1.53
C LEU A 178 18.62 5.35 0.34
N PHE A 179 17.68 6.16 -0.13
CA PHE A 179 17.85 7.03 -1.30
C PHE A 179 17.50 8.50 -1.01
N PRO A 180 18.20 9.16 -0.07
CA PRO A 180 17.91 10.55 0.32
C PRO A 180 18.17 11.59 -0.78
N ALA A 181 18.87 11.20 -1.86
CA ALA A 181 19.17 12.06 -2.99
C ALA A 181 18.08 12.07 -4.08
N GLN A 182 17.03 11.26 -3.96
CA GLN A 182 16.02 11.07 -5.01
C GLN A 182 14.70 11.82 -4.77
N TRP A 183 14.64 12.67 -3.75
CA TRP A 183 13.47 13.45 -3.35
C TRP A 183 13.87 14.76 -2.66
#